data_AF-A0A2S9ACF6-F1
#
_entry.id   AF-A0A2S9ACF6-F1
#
_cell.length_a   1.000
_cell.length_b   1.000
_cell.length_c   1.000
_cell.angle_alpha   90.00
_cell.angle_beta   90.00
_cell.angle_gamma   90.00
#
_symmetry.space_group_name_H-M   'P 1'
#
loop_
_entity.id
_entity.type
_entity.pdbx_description
1 polymer ?
#
loop_
_entity_poly.entity_id
_entity_poly.type
_entity_poly.pdbx_seq_one_letter_code
_entity_poly.pdbx_strand_id
1 'polypeptide(L)'
;MRRHARARILAGAVGLAVLVGIATSPAVQMTDAAFTDSEYAAGSFTASTLASPVVTSCTVTSFLGTFTGFTISWTSPYLKAQQRFSINNVVVDNTNVTQSGSGPYTYTSTISSGLLNTLLGSLLGSTNAVKVETVYSGTSWVSPAATRSLSVGGLLGLGGNNTCT
;
A
#
# COMPACT_ATOMS: atom_id res chain seq x y z
N MET A 1 -52.56 -3.20 -3.05
CA MET A 1 -51.57 -2.09 -2.96
C MET A 1 -50.96 -1.84 -1.56
N ARG A 2 -51.56 -2.24 -0.42
CA ARG A 2 -51.05 -1.90 0.94
C ARG A 2 -49.81 -2.67 1.45
N ARG A 3 -49.44 -3.82 0.86
CA ARG A 3 -48.29 -4.65 1.32
C ARG A 3 -46.93 -4.06 0.96
N HIS A 4 -46.80 -3.37 -0.18
CA HIS A 4 -45.53 -2.79 -0.63
C HIS A 4 -45.11 -1.55 0.18
N ALA A 5 -46.07 -0.77 0.70
CA ALA A 5 -45.77 0.39 1.53
C ALA A 5 -45.14 -0.02 2.88
N ARG A 6 -45.62 -1.10 3.50
CA ARG A 6 -45.09 -1.62 4.77
C ARG A 6 -43.67 -2.18 4.65
N ALA A 7 -43.37 -2.86 3.54
CA ALA A 7 -42.03 -3.39 3.27
C ALA A 7 -40.98 -2.27 3.09
N ARG A 8 -41.35 -1.15 2.45
CA ARG A 8 -40.45 -0.01 2.25
C ARG A 8 -40.13 0.73 3.56
N ILE A 9 -41.10 0.87 4.45
CA ILE A 9 -40.91 1.50 5.76
C ILE A 9 -39.98 0.64 6.64
N LEU A 10 -40.18 -0.68 6.62
CA LEU A 10 -39.33 -1.63 7.35
C LEU A 10 -37.87 -1.59 6.85
N ALA A 11 -37.66 -1.58 5.53
CA ALA A 11 -36.32 -1.46 4.96
C ALA A 11 -35.62 -0.15 5.34
N GLY A 12 -36.36 0.98 5.36
CA GLY A 12 -35.83 2.27 5.80
C GLY A 12 -35.43 2.28 7.27
N ALA A 13 -36.24 1.70 8.15
CA ALA A 13 -35.94 1.61 9.58
C ALA A 13 -34.69 0.75 9.87
N VAL A 14 -34.54 -0.39 9.16
CA VAL A 14 -33.36 -1.25 9.29
C VAL A 14 -32.10 -0.53 8.79
N GLY A 15 -32.17 0.17 7.66
CA GLY A 15 -31.04 0.93 7.14
C GLY A 15 -30.59 2.05 8.09
N LEU A 16 -31.54 2.76 8.70
CA LEU A 16 -31.24 3.80 9.68
C LEU A 16 -30.59 3.23 10.95
N ALA A 17 -31.08 2.09 11.44
CA ALA A 17 -30.53 1.43 12.62
C ALA A 17 -29.07 0.98 12.41
N VAL A 18 -28.72 0.50 11.21
CA VAL A 18 -27.35 0.11 10.87
C VAL A 18 -26.42 1.32 10.82
N LEU A 19 -26.86 2.43 10.21
CA LEU A 19 -26.07 3.67 10.14
C LEU A 19 -25.80 4.27 11.52
N VAL A 20 -26.80 4.26 12.41
CA VAL A 20 -26.62 4.71 13.79
C VAL A 20 -25.65 3.80 14.54
N GLY A 21 -25.75 2.48 14.35
CA GLY A 21 -24.83 1.52 14.96
C GLY A 21 -23.36 1.78 14.61
N ILE A 22 -23.07 2.06 13.33
CA ILE A 22 -21.72 2.38 12.85
C ILE A 22 -21.24 3.73 13.39
N ALA A 23 -22.12 4.74 13.46
CA ALA A 23 -21.76 6.06 14.01
C ALA A 23 -21.45 6.01 15.52
N THR A 24 -22.06 5.08 16.26
CA THR A 24 -21.84 4.93 17.71
C THR A 24 -20.72 3.97 18.08
N SER A 25 -20.07 3.30 17.11
CA SER A 25 -18.94 2.45 17.44
C SER A 25 -17.77 3.31 17.92
N PRO A 26 -17.19 3.04 19.09
CA PRO A 26 -16.04 3.81 19.57
C PRO A 26 -14.89 3.70 18.56
N ALA A 27 -14.21 4.81 18.31
CA ALA A 27 -12.98 4.80 17.54
C ALA A 27 -12.00 3.79 18.17
N VAL A 28 -11.30 3.01 17.34
CA VAL A 28 -10.29 2.04 17.79
C VAL A 28 -9.34 2.73 18.76
N GLN A 29 -9.44 2.36 20.04
CA GLN A 29 -8.57 2.92 21.07
C GLN A 29 -7.30 2.08 21.13
N MET A 30 -6.15 2.76 21.15
CA MET A 30 -4.88 2.09 21.43
C MET A 30 -4.92 1.58 22.87
N THR A 31 -4.89 0.26 23.05
CA THR A 31 -4.83 -0.36 24.37
C THR A 31 -3.38 -0.55 24.79
N ASP A 32 -2.95 0.14 25.84
CA ASP A 32 -1.74 -0.20 26.58
C ASP A 32 -1.93 -1.53 27.31
N ALA A 33 -1.02 -2.47 27.11
CA ALA A 33 -1.00 -3.72 27.85
C ALA A 33 -0.35 -3.48 29.23
N ALA A 34 -1.17 -3.47 30.29
CA ALA A 34 -0.68 -3.46 31.67
C ALA A 34 -0.71 -4.88 32.23
N PHE A 35 0.45 -5.43 32.59
CA PHE A 35 0.52 -6.65 33.39
C PHE A 35 0.39 -6.25 34.86
N THR A 36 -0.76 -6.55 35.47
CA THR A 36 -0.93 -6.42 36.92
C THR A 36 -0.54 -7.74 37.57
N ASP A 37 0.75 -7.90 37.86
CA ASP A 37 1.16 -8.73 39.00
C ASP A 37 1.25 -7.78 40.21
N SER A 38 0.54 -8.09 41.28
CA SER A 38 0.49 -7.28 42.50
C SER A 38 1.83 -7.16 43.22
N GLU A 39 2.85 -7.95 42.86
CA GLU A 39 4.10 -8.05 43.60
C GLU A 39 5.33 -7.37 42.95
N TYR A 40 5.29 -6.97 41.68
CA TYR A 40 6.44 -6.31 41.03
C TYR A 40 6.03 -5.21 40.04
N ALA A 41 6.42 -3.96 40.37
CA ALA A 41 6.52 -2.75 39.53
C ALA A 41 5.63 -2.63 38.28
N ALA A 42 4.74 -1.63 38.27
CA ALA A 42 4.09 -1.17 37.05
C ALA A 42 5.11 -0.53 36.09
N GLY A 43 5.28 -1.10 34.90
CA GLY A 43 6.12 -0.58 33.83
C GLY A 43 5.33 -0.42 32.54
N SER A 44 5.48 0.72 31.86
CA SER A 44 4.97 0.94 30.50
C SER A 44 6.07 0.64 29.48
N PHE A 45 5.73 -0.02 28.38
CA PHE A 45 6.60 -0.14 27.22
C PHE A 45 5.92 0.49 25.99
N THR A 46 6.63 1.37 25.30
CA THR A 46 6.13 1.97 24.06
C THR A 46 6.43 1.03 22.90
N ALA A 47 5.40 0.65 22.13
CA ALA A 47 5.61 -0.13 20.91
C ALA A 47 6.46 0.66 19.91
N SER A 48 7.55 0.06 19.44
CA SER A 48 8.41 0.66 18.42
C SER A 48 7.71 0.61 17.06
N THR A 49 7.69 1.74 16.34
CA THR A 49 7.14 1.82 14.99
C THR A 49 8.25 1.84 13.96
N LEU A 50 8.10 1.05 12.89
CA LEU A 50 8.98 1.14 11.72
C LEU A 50 8.70 2.44 10.96
N ALA A 51 9.75 3.20 10.65
CA ALA A 51 9.61 4.40 9.84
C ALA A 51 9.11 4.02 8.43
N SER A 52 8.09 4.75 7.96
CA SER A 52 7.58 4.62 6.60
C SER A 52 8.64 5.08 5.60
N PRO A 53 8.90 4.32 4.53
CA PRO A 53 9.67 4.82 3.40
C PRO A 53 9.01 6.06 2.78
N VAL A 54 9.80 6.86 2.05
CA VAL A 54 9.31 8.04 1.35
C VAL A 54 9.61 7.91 -0.13
N VAL A 55 8.57 7.83 -0.98
CA VAL A 55 8.75 7.79 -2.44
C VAL A 55 9.13 9.17 -2.95
N THR A 56 10.38 9.29 -3.42
CA THR A 56 10.97 10.54 -3.92
C THR A 56 10.66 10.78 -5.40
N SER A 57 10.56 9.72 -6.19
CA SER A 57 10.17 9.82 -7.61
C SER A 57 9.43 8.57 -8.06
N CYS A 58 8.52 8.75 -9.01
CA CYS A 58 8.00 7.66 -9.82
C CYS A 58 7.79 8.17 -11.24
N THR A 59 8.50 7.61 -12.20
CA THR A 59 8.49 8.07 -13.58
C THR A 59 8.21 6.92 -14.53
N VAL A 60 7.31 7.16 -15.47
CA VAL A 60 7.01 6.19 -16.52
C VAL A 60 8.05 6.31 -17.62
N THR A 61 8.47 5.17 -18.15
CA THR A 61 9.27 5.09 -19.38
C THR A 61 8.34 4.71 -20.53
N SER A 62 8.47 5.43 -21.65
CA SER A 62 7.70 5.16 -22.87
C SER A 62 8.58 5.27 -24.10
N PHE A 63 8.29 4.46 -25.11
CA PHE A 63 8.96 4.48 -26.41
C PHE A 63 7.91 4.64 -27.51
N LEU A 64 8.05 5.68 -28.34
CA LEU A 64 7.07 6.03 -29.39
C LEU A 64 5.62 6.10 -28.87
N GLY A 65 5.44 6.62 -27.64
CA GLY A 65 4.13 6.71 -26.99
C GLY A 65 3.59 5.40 -26.41
N THR A 66 4.35 4.30 -26.52
CA THR A 66 4.01 3.00 -25.91
C THR A 66 4.65 2.87 -24.53
N PHE A 67 3.90 2.40 -23.54
CA PHE A 67 4.44 2.09 -22.21
C PHE A 67 5.51 0.97 -22.29
N THR A 68 6.72 1.24 -21.81
CA THR A 68 7.84 0.26 -21.78
C THR A 68 8.29 -0.10 -20.37
N GLY A 69 7.87 0.64 -19.36
CA GLY A 69 8.21 0.39 -17.96
C GLY A 69 8.04 1.62 -17.09
N PHE A 70 8.52 1.53 -15.85
CA PHE A 70 8.61 2.68 -14.96
C PHE A 70 9.81 2.53 -14.01
N THR A 71 10.24 3.65 -13.47
CA THR A 71 11.28 3.73 -12.45
C THR A 71 10.69 4.36 -11.21
N ILE A 72 10.88 3.72 -10.05
CA ILE A 72 10.51 4.27 -8.75
C ILE A 72 11.76 4.43 -7.89
N SER A 73 11.86 5.57 -7.21
CA SER A 73 12.88 5.82 -6.20
C SER A 73 12.25 6.21 -4.87
N TRP A 74 12.84 5.72 -3.79
CA TRP A 74 12.39 6.03 -2.43
C TRP A 74 13.57 6.07 -1.45
N THR A 75 13.34 6.66 -0.29
CA THR A 75 14.32 6.68 0.80
C THR A 75 13.80 5.96 2.03
N SER A 76 14.71 5.33 2.78
CA SER A 76 14.41 4.64 4.03
C SER A 76 15.65 4.63 4.94
N PRO A 77 15.50 4.71 6.28
CA PRO A 77 16.62 4.58 7.20
C PRO A 77 17.08 3.12 7.38
N TYR A 78 16.33 2.15 6.88
CA TYR A 78 16.60 0.72 7.03
C TYR A 78 17.34 0.15 5.83
N LEU A 79 18.02 -0.99 6.00
CA LEU A 79 18.78 -1.65 4.94
C LEU A 79 17.86 -2.30 3.89
N LYS A 80 18.42 -2.60 2.70
CA LYS A 80 17.72 -3.26 1.59
C LYS A 80 17.00 -4.53 2.00
N ALA A 81 17.60 -5.36 2.86
CA ALA A 81 16.99 -6.60 3.34
C ALA A 81 15.67 -6.39 4.11
N GLN A 82 15.44 -5.18 4.60
CA GLN A 82 14.25 -4.77 5.33
C GLN A 82 13.29 -3.96 4.46
N GLN A 83 13.52 -3.87 3.15
CA GLN A 83 12.64 -3.17 2.21
C GLN A 83 11.82 -4.19 1.43
N ARG A 84 10.52 -3.93 1.32
CA ARG A 84 9.59 -4.70 0.48
C ARG A 84 9.00 -3.77 -0.57
N PHE A 85 9.31 -4.07 -1.81
CA PHE A 85 8.70 -3.43 -2.97
C PHE A 85 7.63 -4.36 -3.55
N SER A 86 6.43 -3.83 -3.79
CA SER A 86 5.34 -4.60 -4.38
C SER A 86 4.51 -3.78 -5.37
N ILE A 87 3.87 -4.48 -6.29
CA ILE A 87 2.93 -3.90 -7.26
C ILE A 87 1.62 -4.67 -7.12
N ASN A 88 0.55 -3.96 -6.78
CA ASN A 88 -0.70 -4.46 -6.21
C ASN A 88 -0.45 -5.29 -4.95
N ASN A 89 -0.38 -6.61 -5.13
CA ASN A 89 -0.14 -7.61 -4.09
C ASN A 89 1.04 -8.54 -4.45
N VAL A 90 1.73 -8.28 -5.57
CA VAL A 90 2.87 -9.08 -6.01
C VAL A 90 4.14 -8.42 -5.53
N VAL A 91 4.93 -9.16 -4.74
CA VAL A 91 6.23 -8.70 -4.25
C VAL A 91 7.24 -8.78 -5.40
N VAL A 92 7.94 -7.68 -5.64
CA VAL A 92 9.04 -7.64 -6.59
C VAL A 92 10.29 -8.14 -5.90
N ASP A 93 11.03 -9.03 -6.57
CA ASP A 93 12.27 -9.55 -6.03
C ASP A 93 13.27 -8.42 -5.77
N ASN A 94 13.86 -8.42 -4.59
CA ASN A 94 14.78 -7.38 -4.13
C ASN A 94 16.06 -7.31 -4.98
N THR A 95 16.37 -8.31 -5.80
CA THR A 95 17.42 -8.24 -6.85
C THR A 95 17.19 -7.10 -7.84
N ASN A 96 15.94 -6.70 -8.08
CA ASN A 96 15.57 -5.57 -8.96
C ASN A 96 15.64 -4.20 -8.28
N VAL A 97 16.09 -4.15 -7.01
CA VAL A 97 16.22 -2.92 -6.24
C VAL A 97 17.70 -2.61 -6.02
N THR A 98 18.12 -1.42 -6.40
CA THR A 98 19.46 -0.92 -6.10
C THR A 98 19.42 -0.07 -4.83
N GLN A 99 20.45 -0.19 -3.98
CA GLN A 99 20.62 0.64 -2.78
C GLN A 99 21.87 1.51 -2.97
N SER A 100 21.79 2.77 -2.56
CA SER A 100 22.94 3.68 -2.50
C SER A 100 22.89 4.58 -1.26
N GLY A 101 24.02 5.23 -0.97
CA GLY A 101 24.18 6.13 0.18
C GLY A 101 24.63 5.43 1.46
N SER A 102 25.03 6.23 2.44
CA SER A 102 25.45 5.80 3.78
C SER A 102 24.41 6.10 4.87
N GLY A 103 23.25 6.63 4.50
CA GLY A 103 22.13 6.90 5.41
C GLY A 103 21.58 8.34 5.30
N PRO A 104 20.25 8.55 5.28
CA PRO A 104 19.22 7.57 4.90
C PRO A 104 19.52 6.98 3.50
N TYR A 105 19.21 5.70 3.31
CA TYR A 105 19.52 5.00 2.07
C TYR A 105 18.55 5.42 0.97
N THR A 106 19.07 5.50 -0.25
CA THR A 106 18.26 5.69 -1.46
C THR A 106 18.11 4.37 -2.18
N TYR A 107 16.88 4.09 -2.59
CA TYR A 107 16.51 2.90 -3.33
C TYR A 107 15.97 3.29 -4.69
N THR A 108 16.34 2.52 -5.71
CA THR A 108 15.81 2.69 -7.07
C THR A 108 15.51 1.33 -7.67
N SER A 109 14.33 1.20 -8.28
CA SER A 109 13.94 0.03 -9.04
C SER A 109 13.39 0.45 -10.40
N THR A 110 13.94 -0.16 -11.46
CA THR A 110 13.48 0.02 -12.84
C THR A 110 12.78 -1.25 -13.28
N ILE A 111 11.50 -1.14 -13.57
CA ILE A 111 10.64 -2.26 -13.91
C ILE A 111 10.18 -2.13 -15.35
N SER A 112 10.51 -3.13 -16.17
CA SER A 112 10.09 -3.18 -17.57
C SER A 112 8.66 -3.71 -17.73
N SER A 113 8.01 -3.37 -18.83
CA SER A 113 6.69 -3.89 -19.20
C SER A 113 6.68 -5.41 -19.36
N GLY A 114 7.81 -6.00 -19.79
CA GLY A 114 7.97 -7.46 -19.85
C GLY A 114 7.88 -8.10 -18.46
N LEU A 115 8.61 -7.55 -17.48
CA LEU A 115 8.55 -8.02 -16.10
C LEU A 115 7.16 -7.78 -15.48
N LEU A 116 6.51 -6.66 -15.80
CA LEU A 116 5.14 -6.41 -15.33
C LEU A 116 4.15 -7.40 -15.89
N ASN A 117 4.24 -7.71 -17.18
CA ASN A 117 3.35 -8.68 -17.82
C ASN A 117 3.53 -10.09 -17.23
N THR A 118 4.74 -10.47 -16.81
CA THR A 118 4.95 -11.75 -16.12
C THR A 118 4.43 -11.74 -14.69
N LEU A 119 4.57 -10.62 -13.97
CA LEU A 119 4.10 -10.51 -12.58
C LEU A 119 2.57 -10.36 -12.46
N LEU A 120 1.95 -9.61 -13.37
CA LEU A 120 0.57 -9.11 -13.23
C LEU A 120 -0.35 -9.49 -14.38
N GLY A 121 0.17 -10.10 -15.45
CA GLY A 121 -0.58 -10.30 -16.69
C GLY A 121 -0.76 -9.01 -17.48
N SER A 122 -1.82 -8.89 -18.27
CA SER A 122 -2.06 -7.70 -19.11
C SER A 122 -2.34 -6.46 -18.24
N LEU A 123 -1.48 -5.44 -18.35
CA LEU A 123 -1.65 -4.14 -17.67
C LEU A 123 -2.34 -3.08 -18.53
N LEU A 124 -2.77 -3.45 -19.74
CA LEU A 124 -3.32 -2.49 -20.69
C LEU A 124 -4.66 -1.95 -20.18
N GLY A 125 -4.74 -0.64 -20.00
CA GLY A 125 -5.93 0.02 -19.46
C GLY A 125 -6.14 -0.19 -17.97
N SER A 126 -5.12 -0.62 -17.21
CA SER A 126 -5.22 -0.84 -15.77
C SER A 126 -4.46 0.19 -14.95
N THR A 127 -4.93 0.35 -13.71
CA THR A 127 -4.27 1.16 -12.67
C THR A 127 -3.77 0.22 -11.59
N ASN A 128 -2.49 0.32 -11.24
CA ASN A 128 -1.80 -0.59 -10.34
C ASN A 128 -1.19 0.18 -9.17
N ALA A 129 -1.36 -0.34 -7.95
CA ALA A 129 -0.81 0.27 -6.74
C ALA A 129 0.65 -0.16 -6.55
N VAL A 130 1.57 0.78 -6.68
CA VAL A 130 3.00 0.59 -6.44
C VAL A 130 3.30 0.92 -4.99
N LYS A 131 3.69 -0.07 -4.18
CA LYS A 131 3.84 0.07 -2.72
C LYS A 131 5.27 -0.25 -2.30
N VAL A 132 5.82 0.60 -1.44
CA VAL A 132 7.08 0.34 -0.75
C VAL A 132 6.88 0.39 0.76
N GLU A 133 7.40 -0.61 1.45
CA GLU A 133 7.23 -0.84 2.88
C GLU A 133 8.56 -1.24 3.51
N THR A 134 8.73 -0.92 4.79
CA THR A 134 9.77 -1.51 5.62
C THR A 134 9.22 -2.73 6.33
N VAL A 135 9.93 -3.85 6.27
CA VAL A 135 9.60 -5.10 6.97
C VAL A 135 10.70 -5.44 7.95
N TYR A 136 10.33 -5.84 9.16
CA TYR A 136 11.30 -6.36 10.12
C TYR A 136 11.55 -7.85 9.86
N SER A 137 12.79 -8.20 9.51
CA SER A 137 13.17 -9.56 9.12
C SER A 137 12.78 -10.59 10.17
N GLY A 138 12.20 -11.70 9.74
CA GLY A 138 11.74 -12.79 10.62
C GLY A 138 10.44 -12.51 11.37
N THR A 139 9.73 -11.42 11.08
CA THR A 139 8.45 -11.09 11.73
C THR A 139 7.39 -10.64 10.72
N SER A 140 6.14 -10.51 11.18
CA SER A 140 5.03 -9.92 10.42
C SER A 140 4.93 -8.40 10.56
N TRP A 141 5.90 -7.76 11.23
CA TRP A 141 5.88 -6.30 11.43
C TRP A 141 6.26 -5.58 10.16
N VAL A 142 5.36 -4.69 9.72
CA VAL A 142 5.51 -3.88 8.52
C VAL A 142 5.19 -2.42 8.86
N SER A 143 5.94 -1.48 8.27
CA SER A 143 5.61 -0.05 8.34
C SER A 143 4.32 0.26 7.58
N PRO A 144 3.73 1.46 7.77
CA PRO A 144 2.83 2.01 6.77
C PRO A 144 3.48 2.00 5.38
N ALA A 145 2.68 1.72 4.35
CA ALA A 145 3.14 1.65 2.97
C ALA A 145 3.14 3.03 2.32
N ALA A 146 4.26 3.42 1.70
CA ALA A 146 4.23 4.54 0.77
C ALA A 146 3.77 4.04 -0.60
N THR A 147 2.67 4.60 -1.08
CA THR A 147 1.96 4.10 -2.27
C THR A 147 1.95 5.15 -3.38
N ARG A 148 2.15 4.70 -4.62
CA ARG A 148 1.92 5.44 -5.86
C ARG A 148 0.97 4.66 -6.75
N SER A 149 0.28 5.34 -7.63
CA SER A 149 -0.64 4.78 -8.61
C SER A 149 0.02 4.81 -9.98
N LEU A 150 0.26 3.62 -10.55
CA LEU A 150 0.75 3.45 -11.92
C LEU A 150 -0.44 3.21 -12.85
N SER A 151 -0.72 4.17 -13.72
CA SER A 151 -1.74 4.06 -14.75
C SER A 151 -1.09 3.81 -16.11
N VAL A 152 -1.51 2.75 -16.79
CA VAL A 152 -1.08 2.41 -18.16
C VAL A 152 -2.29 2.57 -19.09
N GLY A 153 -2.27 3.61 -19.92
CA GLY A 153 -3.42 3.98 -20.74
C GLY A 153 -3.41 3.34 -22.13
N GLY A 154 -4.61 3.09 -22.68
CA GLY A 154 -4.82 2.72 -24.09
C GLY A 154 -4.81 1.21 -24.37
N LEU A 155 -5.51 0.82 -25.45
CA LEU A 155 -5.44 -0.52 -26.03
C LEU A 155 -4.05 -0.62 -26.71
N LEU A 156 -3.17 -1.48 -26.18
CA LEU A 156 -1.74 -1.63 -26.53
C LEU A 156 -0.77 -0.62 -25.88
N GLY A 157 -1.18 0.14 -24.86
CA GLY A 157 -0.30 1.13 -24.24
C GLY A 157 -0.08 2.36 -25.12
N LEU A 158 -0.85 2.46 -26.21
CA LEU A 158 -0.84 3.50 -27.22
C LEU A 158 -2.03 4.45 -26.99
N GLY A 159 -1.75 5.75 -26.98
CA GLY A 159 -2.78 6.80 -26.99
C GLY A 159 -3.48 7.07 -25.66
N GLY A 160 -3.05 6.45 -24.55
CA GLY A 160 -3.48 6.82 -23.20
C GLY A 160 -2.35 7.48 -22.41
N ASN A 161 -2.71 8.32 -21.42
CA ASN A 161 -1.71 8.98 -20.58
C ASN A 161 -1.12 7.96 -19.59
N ASN A 162 0.17 7.64 -19.73
CA ASN A 162 0.86 6.74 -18.81
C ASN A 162 1.46 7.57 -17.67
N THR A 163 1.00 7.34 -16.45
CA THR A 163 1.39 8.16 -15.29
C THR A 163 1.74 7.32 -14.10
N CYS A 164 2.67 7.79 -13.27
CA CYS A 164 2.92 7.24 -11.94
C CYS A 164 2.87 8.35 -10.90
N THR A 165 1.86 8.34 -10.01
CA THR A 165 1.57 9.45 -9.09
C THR A 165 1.11 9.00 -7.73
#